data_AF-A0AAV4CVD2-F1
#
_entry.id   AF-A0AAV4CVD2-F1
#
_cell.length_a   1.000
_cell.length_b   1.000
_cell.length_c   1.000
_cell.angle_alpha   90.00
_cell.angle_beta   90.00
_cell.angle_gamma   90.00
#
_symmetry.space_group_name_H-M   'P 1'
#
loop_
_entity.id
_entity.type
_entity.pdbx_description
1 polymer ?
#
loop_
_entity_poly.entity_id
_entity_poly.type
_entity_poly.pdbx_seq_one_letter_code
_entity_poly.pdbx_strand_id
1 'polypeptide(L)'
;MRGTKLKSKKVAPLEDQNNNKFAVNDKDKAELLSKQFEFISSDENLEPDFREIKDKAKKDKYKLLAKEVCRYNIDYYNLPISLKEIQEVLDDKKKSAPGEDAITCEIINQTPPSFKLKILALFNAIWISGNIPKQFKHAVVIPIYKQGKVKKKTPHLTDDIANATPG
;
A
#
# COMPACT_ATOMS: atom_id res chain seq x y z
N MET A 1 -46.16 -5.31 6.92
CA MET A 1 -45.41 -4.53 7.93
C MET A 1 -44.75 -3.35 7.24
N ARG A 2 -45.12 -2.10 7.60
CA ARG A 2 -44.55 -0.89 7.00
C ARG A 2 -43.18 -0.61 7.65
N GLY A 3 -42.12 -0.61 6.86
CA GLY A 3 -40.78 -0.23 7.32
C GLY A 3 -40.77 1.23 7.76
N THR A 4 -40.48 1.48 9.03
CA THR A 4 -40.24 2.82 9.55
C THR A 4 -38.96 3.37 8.93
N LYS A 5 -39.04 4.40 8.09
CA LYS A 5 -37.87 5.17 7.63
C LYS A 5 -37.12 5.67 8.87
N LEU A 6 -35.87 5.22 9.03
CA LEU A 6 -34.93 5.81 9.98
C LEU A 6 -34.82 7.30 9.66
N LYS A 7 -35.26 8.17 10.59
CA LYS A 7 -35.06 9.61 10.47
C LYS A 7 -33.55 9.86 10.40
N SER A 8 -33.05 10.46 9.31
CA SER A 8 -31.61 10.78 9.25
C SER A 8 -31.31 11.79 10.36
N LYS A 9 -30.29 11.47 11.17
CA LYS A 9 -29.84 12.35 12.24
C LYS A 9 -29.22 13.57 11.56
N LYS A 10 -29.76 14.77 11.79
CA LYS A 10 -29.28 16.01 11.16
C LYS A 10 -27.84 16.25 11.62
N VAL A 11 -26.89 16.13 10.70
CA VAL A 11 -25.46 16.32 10.99
C VAL A 11 -25.22 17.82 11.24
N ALA A 12 -24.48 18.14 12.31
CA ALA A 12 -24.14 19.52 12.64
C ALA A 12 -23.46 20.24 11.45
N PRO A 13 -23.68 21.55 11.29
CA PRO A 13 -22.89 22.36 10.35
C PRO A 13 -21.40 22.29 10.70
N LEU A 14 -20.54 22.36 9.68
CA LEU A 14 -19.09 22.51 9.87
C LEU A 14 -18.71 23.98 9.76
N GLU A 15 -17.82 24.45 10.61
CA GLU A 15 -17.30 25.81 10.58
C GLU A 15 -16.02 25.88 9.76
N ASP A 16 -15.96 26.83 8.83
CA ASP A 16 -14.75 27.19 8.11
C ASP A 16 -13.93 28.16 8.97
N GLN A 17 -12.79 27.67 9.44
CA GLN A 17 -11.88 28.38 10.35
C GLN A 17 -11.28 29.66 9.74
N ASN A 18 -11.33 29.81 8.40
CA ASN A 18 -10.67 30.91 7.71
C ASN A 18 -11.61 32.09 7.42
N ASN A 19 -12.93 31.90 7.48
CA ASN A 19 -13.89 32.92 7.04
C ASN A 19 -15.21 32.96 7.83
N ASN A 20 -15.29 32.28 8.99
CA ASN A 20 -16.48 32.20 9.86
C ASN A 20 -17.76 31.77 9.12
N LYS A 21 -17.64 31.01 8.03
CA LYS A 21 -18.79 30.46 7.29
C LYS A 21 -19.13 29.06 7.78
N PHE A 22 -20.42 28.73 7.79
CA PHE A 22 -20.89 27.40 8.15
C PHE A 22 -21.34 26.62 6.91
N ALA A 23 -20.74 25.45 6.71
CA ALA A 23 -21.18 24.47 5.73
C ALA A 23 -22.34 23.64 6.30
N VAL A 24 -23.55 23.88 5.80
CA VAL A 24 -24.79 23.28 6.33
C VAL A 24 -25.24 22.07 5.53
N ASN A 25 -25.16 22.12 4.20
CA ASN A 25 -25.53 21.00 3.32
C ASN A 25 -24.34 20.07 3.05
N ASP A 26 -24.60 18.87 2.58
CA ASP A 26 -23.57 17.83 2.40
C ASP A 26 -22.52 18.21 1.34
N LYS A 27 -22.91 18.95 0.30
CA LYS A 27 -21.99 19.42 -0.75
C LYS A 27 -20.97 20.40 -0.18
N ASP A 28 -21.43 21.40 0.56
CA ASP A 28 -20.57 22.42 1.17
C ASP A 28 -19.65 21.79 2.21
N LYS A 29 -20.12 20.78 2.95
CA LYS A 29 -19.29 20.04 3.91
C LYS A 29 -18.19 19.25 3.21
N ALA A 30 -18.51 18.57 2.11
CA ALA A 30 -17.53 17.84 1.32
C ALA A 30 -16.47 18.77 0.74
N GLU A 31 -16.89 19.93 0.21
CA GLU A 31 -15.99 20.95 -0.32
C GLU A 31 -15.06 21.52 0.77
N LEU A 32 -15.61 21.82 1.95
CA LEU A 32 -14.82 22.33 3.08
C LEU A 32 -13.79 21.30 3.56
N LEU A 33 -14.18 20.03 3.67
CA LEU A 33 -13.25 18.95 4.02
C LEU A 33 -12.17 18.76 2.95
N SER A 34 -12.53 18.86 1.66
CA SER A 34 -11.59 18.74 0.56
C SER A 34 -10.54 19.85 0.62
N LYS A 35 -10.95 21.11 0.82
CA LYS A 35 -10.05 22.25 0.95
C LYS A 35 -9.14 22.16 2.16
N GLN A 36 -9.68 21.75 3.30
CA GLN A 36 -8.87 21.59 4.51
C GLN A 36 -7.85 20.45 4.34
N PHE A 37 -8.26 19.35 3.70
CA PHE A 37 -7.36 18.25 3.39
C PHE A 37 -6.25 18.66 2.42
N GLU A 38 -6.59 19.42 1.37
CA GLU A 38 -5.62 20.01 0.44
C GLU A 38 -4.61 20.88 1.19
N PHE A 39 -5.07 21.81 2.02
CA PHE A 39 -4.20 22.67 2.82
C PHE A 39 -3.24 21.87 3.71
N ILE A 40 -3.78 20.94 4.51
CA ILE A 40 -2.97 20.11 5.42
C ILE A 40 -1.92 19.27 4.66
N SER A 41 -2.29 18.81 3.46
CA SER A 41 -1.43 17.98 2.62
C SER A 41 -0.46 18.80 1.76
N SER A 42 -0.66 20.11 1.68
CA SER A 42 0.17 21.01 0.89
C SER A 42 1.49 21.30 1.59
N ASP A 43 2.49 21.69 0.78
CA ASP A 43 3.75 22.18 1.32
C ASP A 43 3.59 23.52 2.06
N GLU A 44 2.50 24.26 1.81
CA GLU A 44 2.21 25.53 2.46
C GLU A 44 1.96 25.40 3.97
N ASN A 45 1.43 24.27 4.40
CA ASN A 45 1.20 23.94 5.81
C ASN A 45 2.48 23.44 6.53
N LEU A 46 3.59 23.27 5.81
CA LEU A 46 4.87 22.89 6.42
C LEU A 46 5.60 24.11 6.97
N GLU A 47 6.19 23.93 8.15
CA GLU A 47 7.12 24.90 8.76
C GLU A 47 8.24 25.29 7.77
N PRO A 48 8.61 26.58 7.69
CA PRO A 48 9.57 27.07 6.69
C PRO A 48 10.90 26.29 6.69
N ASP A 49 11.47 26.03 7.87
CA ASP A 49 12.73 25.30 8.02
C ASP A 49 12.62 23.86 7.49
N PHE A 50 11.49 23.19 7.74
CA PHE A 50 11.26 21.84 7.24
C PHE A 50 11.06 21.81 5.73
N ARG A 51 10.39 22.83 5.18
CA ARG A 51 10.21 22.99 3.73
C ARG A 51 11.55 23.12 3.01
N GLU A 52 12.46 23.93 3.54
CA GLU A 52 13.80 24.09 2.97
C GLU A 52 14.59 22.76 2.97
N ILE A 53 14.53 22.01 4.08
CA ILE A 53 15.18 20.69 4.18
C ILE A 53 14.60 19.72 3.13
N LYS A 54 13.27 19.69 2.99
CA LYS A 54 12.57 18.84 2.01
C LYS A 54 12.97 19.21 0.58
N ASP A 55 12.97 20.49 0.24
CA ASP A 55 13.33 20.99 -1.10
C ASP A 55 14.79 20.71 -1.44
N LYS A 56 15.69 20.88 -0.47
CA LYS A 56 17.10 20.51 -0.63
C LYS A 56 17.27 19.02 -0.89
N ALA A 57 16.64 18.16 -0.08
CA ALA A 57 16.69 16.71 -0.26
C ALA A 57 16.11 16.29 -1.63
N LYS A 58 15.01 16.91 -2.05
CA LYS A 58 14.41 16.72 -3.37
C LYS A 58 15.39 17.09 -4.48
N LYS A 59 16.00 18.27 -4.42
CA LYS A 59 16.98 18.76 -5.39
C LYS A 59 18.22 17.86 -5.48
N ASP A 60 18.72 17.39 -4.35
CA ASP A 60 19.86 16.47 -4.29
C ASP A 60 19.53 15.12 -4.95
N LYS A 61 18.32 14.59 -4.73
CA LYS A 61 17.83 13.38 -5.42
C LYS A 61 17.71 13.58 -6.93
N TYR A 62 17.12 14.69 -7.37
CA TYR A 62 17.05 15.04 -8.80
C TYR A 62 18.43 15.15 -9.44
N LYS A 63 19.41 15.73 -8.74
CA LYS A 63 20.79 15.83 -9.22
C LYS A 63 21.45 14.46 -9.36
N LEU A 64 21.24 13.58 -8.37
CA LEU A 64 21.79 12.21 -8.37
C LEU A 64 21.20 11.36 -9.52
N LEU A 65 19.91 11.51 -9.79
CA LEU A 65 19.15 10.72 -10.77
C LEU A 65 18.88 11.48 -12.08
N ALA A 66 19.65 12.55 -12.35
CA ALA A 66 19.36 13.48 -13.45
C ALA A 66 19.31 12.78 -14.82
N LYS A 67 20.17 11.76 -15.03
CA LYS A 67 20.20 11.01 -16.29
C LYS A 67 18.91 10.23 -16.51
N GLU A 68 18.43 9.56 -15.48
CA GLU A 68 17.23 8.74 -15.49
C GLU A 68 15.98 9.62 -15.61
N VAL A 69 15.89 10.68 -14.80
CA VAL A 69 14.81 11.67 -14.86
C VAL A 69 14.69 12.25 -16.27
N CYS A 70 15.80 12.70 -16.86
CA CYS A 70 15.79 13.22 -18.24
C CYS A 70 15.45 12.15 -19.28
N ARG A 71 15.92 10.91 -19.10
CA ARG A 71 15.66 9.80 -20.03
C ARG A 71 14.18 9.43 -20.08
N TYR A 72 13.53 9.34 -18.93
CA TYR A 72 12.13 8.92 -18.83
C TYR A 72 11.16 10.11 -18.89
N ASN A 73 11.64 11.34 -18.69
CA ASN A 73 10.84 12.56 -18.62
C ASN A 73 9.71 12.48 -17.57
N ILE A 74 10.06 12.00 -16.38
CA ILE A 74 9.14 11.82 -15.25
C ILE A 74 9.81 12.25 -13.93
N ASP A 75 9.00 12.52 -12.91
CA ASP A 75 9.52 12.78 -11.55
C ASP A 75 10.36 11.58 -11.07
N TYR A 76 11.44 11.84 -10.32
CA TYR A 76 12.31 10.80 -9.79
C TYR A 76 11.57 9.77 -8.92
N TYR A 77 10.46 10.16 -8.29
CA TYR A 77 9.61 9.23 -7.53
C TYR A 77 8.97 8.14 -8.39
N ASN A 78 8.81 8.39 -9.69
CA ASN A 78 8.12 7.49 -10.61
C ASN A 78 9.07 6.71 -11.52
N LEU A 79 10.38 6.85 -11.31
CA LEU A 79 11.38 6.10 -12.06
C LEU A 79 11.15 4.58 -11.92
N PRO A 80 11.48 3.80 -12.97
CA PRO A 80 11.46 2.35 -12.85
C PRO A 80 12.36 1.89 -11.71
N ILE A 81 11.93 0.83 -11.04
CA ILE A 81 12.67 0.17 -9.98
C ILE A 81 14.04 -0.24 -10.53
N SER A 82 15.07 -0.03 -9.73
CA SER A 82 16.45 -0.38 -10.02
C SER A 82 16.83 -1.72 -9.39
N LEU A 83 17.88 -2.36 -9.94
CA LEU A 83 18.42 -3.58 -9.33
C LEU A 83 18.95 -3.31 -7.91
N LYS A 84 19.45 -2.10 -7.66
CA LYS A 84 19.95 -1.68 -6.35
C LYS A 84 18.83 -1.69 -5.31
N GLU A 85 17.67 -1.14 -5.63
CA GLU A 85 16.50 -1.16 -4.74
C GLU A 85 16.02 -2.58 -4.47
N ILE A 86 16.00 -3.46 -5.48
CA ILE A 86 15.71 -4.88 -5.27
C ILE A 86 16.71 -5.49 -4.28
N GLN A 87 18.00 -5.21 -4.42
CA GLN A 87 19.02 -5.78 -3.54
C GLN A 87 18.93 -5.23 -2.10
N GLU A 88 18.77 -3.92 -1.93
CA GLU A 88 18.56 -3.28 -0.62
C GLU A 88 17.35 -3.88 0.10
N VAL A 89 16.25 -4.06 -0.64
CA VAL A 89 15.04 -4.68 -0.10
C VAL A 89 15.27 -6.14 0.24
N LEU A 90 16.10 -6.89 -0.48
CA LEU A 90 16.37 -8.29 -0.15
C LEU A 90 17.31 -8.45 1.05
N ASP A 91 18.21 -7.49 1.27
CA ASP A 91 19.18 -7.52 2.37
C ASP A 91 18.57 -7.12 3.72
N ASP A 92 17.57 -6.22 3.74
CA ASP A 92 16.93 -5.70 4.97
C ASP A 92 15.64 -6.46 5.38
N LYS A 93 15.38 -7.67 4.84
CA LYS A 93 14.11 -8.37 5.08
C LYS A 93 14.07 -9.11 6.41
N LYS A 94 13.04 -8.80 7.19
CA LYS A 94 12.55 -9.66 8.29
C LYS A 94 11.90 -10.92 7.72
N LYS A 95 12.10 -12.05 8.40
CA LYS A 95 11.45 -13.32 8.05
C LYS A 95 9.93 -13.15 8.09
N SER A 96 9.30 -13.34 6.95
CA SER A 96 7.85 -13.29 6.78
C SER A 96 7.33 -14.66 6.35
N ALA A 97 6.08 -14.95 6.68
CA ALA A 97 5.42 -16.17 6.20
C ALA A 97 5.34 -16.12 4.66
N PRO A 98 5.63 -17.23 3.97
CA PRO A 98 5.49 -17.27 2.52
C PRO A 98 4.02 -17.17 2.10
N GLY A 99 3.81 -16.81 0.84
CA GLY A 99 2.50 -16.91 0.19
C GLY A 99 2.10 -18.37 -0.09
N GLU A 100 1.03 -18.55 -0.86
CA GLU A 100 0.58 -19.87 -1.32
C GLU A 100 1.64 -20.60 -2.17
N ASP A 101 2.51 -19.83 -2.83
CA ASP A 101 3.61 -20.34 -3.67
C ASP A 101 4.82 -20.85 -2.87
N ALA A 102 4.82 -20.69 -1.54
CA ALA A 102 5.93 -21.03 -0.64
C ALA A 102 7.25 -20.26 -0.91
N ILE A 103 7.25 -19.21 -1.75
CA ILE A 103 8.46 -18.47 -2.11
C ILE A 103 8.72 -17.37 -1.07
N THR A 104 9.86 -17.48 -0.36
CA THR A 104 10.30 -16.46 0.61
C THR A 104 11.29 -15.48 -0.01
N CYS A 105 11.43 -14.30 0.62
CA CYS A 105 12.47 -13.34 0.23
C CYS A 105 13.90 -13.90 0.45
N GLU A 106 14.09 -14.84 1.38
CA GLU A 106 15.38 -15.52 1.60
C GLU A 106 15.78 -16.36 0.39
N ILE A 107 14.83 -17.12 -0.17
CA ILE A 107 15.05 -17.90 -1.39
C ILE A 107 15.45 -16.95 -2.51
N ILE A 108 14.70 -15.87 -2.71
CA ILE A 108 15.01 -14.88 -3.75
C ILE A 108 16.39 -14.27 -3.54
N ASN A 109 16.80 -13.97 -2.31
CA ASN A 109 18.11 -13.37 -2.06
C ASN A 109 19.27 -14.31 -2.44
N GLN A 110 19.09 -15.63 -2.28
CA GLN A 110 20.07 -16.66 -2.64
C GLN A 110 20.10 -17.00 -4.14
N THR A 111 19.18 -16.45 -4.94
CA THR A 111 19.16 -16.74 -6.38
C THR A 111 20.29 -16.03 -7.14
N PRO A 112 20.72 -16.57 -8.30
CA PRO A 112 21.71 -15.92 -9.15
C PRO A 112 21.26 -14.52 -9.61
N PRO A 113 22.20 -13.61 -9.93
CA PRO A 113 21.87 -12.27 -10.43
C PRO A 113 20.95 -12.28 -11.66
N SER A 114 21.06 -13.28 -12.53
CA SER A 114 20.19 -13.44 -13.71
C SER A 114 18.73 -13.63 -13.34
N PHE A 115 18.44 -14.29 -12.22
CA PHE A 115 17.07 -14.45 -11.72
C PHE A 115 16.56 -13.15 -11.12
N LYS A 116 17.38 -12.43 -10.35
CA LYS A 116 17.04 -11.11 -9.81
C LYS A 116 16.73 -10.10 -10.93
N LEU A 117 17.42 -10.17 -12.07
CA LEU A 117 17.10 -9.36 -13.26
C LEU A 117 15.73 -9.69 -13.86
N LYS A 118 15.31 -10.97 -13.86
CA LYS A 118 13.95 -11.35 -14.31
C LYS A 118 12.88 -10.82 -13.37
N ILE A 119 13.13 -10.88 -12.07
CA ILE A 119 12.25 -10.29 -11.05
C ILE A 119 12.12 -8.78 -11.28
N LEU A 120 13.23 -8.08 -11.46
CA LEU A 120 13.27 -6.65 -11.75
C LEU A 120 12.43 -6.31 -13.00
N ALA A 121 12.62 -7.07 -14.09
CA ALA A 121 11.86 -6.88 -15.32
C ALA A 121 10.36 -7.09 -15.11
N LEU A 122 9.97 -8.11 -14.34
CA LEU A 122 8.57 -8.38 -13.99
C LEU A 122 7.96 -7.21 -13.21
N PHE A 123 8.61 -6.75 -12.14
CA PHE A 123 8.10 -5.64 -11.34
C PHE A 123 8.00 -4.34 -12.13
N ASN A 124 8.98 -4.03 -12.98
CA ASN A 124 8.92 -2.84 -13.84
C ASN A 124 7.83 -2.95 -14.90
N ALA A 125 7.58 -4.13 -15.45
CA ALA A 125 6.45 -4.35 -16.37
C ALA A 125 5.10 -4.10 -15.66
N ILE A 126 4.95 -4.56 -14.42
CA ILE A 126 3.75 -4.30 -13.60
C ILE A 126 3.63 -2.81 -13.29
N TRP A 127 4.73 -2.16 -12.88
CA TRP A 127 4.77 -0.73 -12.55
C TRP A 127 4.33 0.16 -13.72
N ILE A 128 4.86 -0.10 -14.92
CA ILE A 128 4.56 0.68 -16.12
C ILE A 128 3.15 0.40 -16.64
N SER A 129 2.72 -0.87 -16.64
CA SER A 129 1.41 -1.24 -17.19
C SER A 129 0.23 -1.04 -16.24
N GLY A 130 0.49 -0.93 -14.93
CA GLY A 130 -0.55 -0.96 -13.89
C GLY A 130 -1.25 -2.32 -13.73
N ASN A 131 -0.84 -3.34 -14.50
CA ASN A 131 -1.52 -4.63 -14.55
C ASN A 131 -0.93 -5.62 -13.54
N ILE A 132 -1.60 -5.78 -12.41
CA ILE A 132 -1.19 -6.71 -11.36
C ILE A 132 -1.65 -8.15 -11.71
N PRO A 133 -0.75 -9.15 -11.71
CA PRO A 133 -1.11 -10.55 -11.92
C PRO A 133 -2.20 -11.03 -10.96
N LYS A 134 -3.14 -11.85 -11.45
CA LYS A 134 -4.25 -12.36 -10.63
C LYS A 134 -3.74 -13.16 -9.43
N GLN A 135 -2.64 -13.88 -9.60
CA GLN A 135 -2.00 -14.68 -8.56
C GLN A 135 -1.54 -13.82 -7.38
N PHE A 136 -1.09 -12.58 -7.62
CA PHE A 136 -0.67 -11.67 -6.55
C PHE A 136 -1.85 -11.10 -5.75
N LYS A 137 -3.08 -11.29 -6.23
CA LYS A 137 -4.31 -10.89 -5.52
C LYS A 137 -4.83 -11.99 -4.59
N HIS A 138 -4.20 -13.16 -4.58
CA HIS A 138 -4.56 -14.26 -3.70
C HIS A 138 -3.77 -14.19 -2.39
N ALA A 139 -4.44 -14.41 -1.25
CA ALA A 139 -3.84 -14.34 0.07
C ALA A 139 -4.36 -15.48 0.96
N VAL A 140 -3.46 -16.14 1.69
CA VAL A 140 -3.81 -17.20 2.64
C VAL A 140 -4.09 -16.55 4.01
N VAL A 141 -5.31 -16.71 4.51
CA VAL A 141 -5.70 -16.17 5.83
C VAL A 141 -5.52 -17.26 6.88
N ILE A 142 -4.53 -17.09 7.77
CA ILE A 142 -4.27 -17.99 8.89
C ILE A 142 -4.60 -17.26 10.21
N PRO A 143 -5.66 -17.65 10.93
CA PRO A 143 -5.98 -17.05 12.22
C PRO A 143 -4.92 -17.36 13.28
N ILE A 144 -4.22 -16.33 13.76
CA ILE A 144 -3.29 -16.44 14.89
C ILE A 144 -3.98 -15.94 16.16
N TYR A 145 -4.13 -16.84 17.13
CA TYR A 145 -4.72 -16.50 18.42
C TYR A 145 -3.72 -15.71 19.27
N LYS A 146 -4.19 -14.59 19.86
CA LYS A 146 -3.42 -13.86 20.88
C LYS A 146 -3.17 -14.76 22.10
N GLN A 147 -2.06 -14.52 22.79
CA GLN A 147 -1.69 -15.25 24.01
C GLN A 147 -2.85 -15.25 25.03
N GLY A 148 -3.14 -16.41 25.63
CA GLY A 148 -4.21 -16.58 26.62
C GLY A 148 -5.60 -16.93 26.07
N LYS A 149 -5.78 -17.05 24.74
CA LYS A 149 -7.05 -17.49 24.14
C LYS A 149 -6.95 -18.90 23.55
N VAL A 150 -7.94 -19.74 23.86
CA VAL A 150 -7.99 -21.14 23.41
C VAL A 150 -8.43 -21.21 21.95
N LYS A 151 -7.77 -22.06 21.14
CA LYS A 151 -8.19 -22.37 19.77
C LYS A 151 -9.58 -22.99 19.81
N LYS A 152 -10.58 -22.35 19.19
CA LYS A 152 -11.83 -23.07 18.86
C LYS A 152 -11.51 -23.95 17.66
N LYS A 153 -11.73 -25.26 17.75
CA LYS A 153 -11.59 -26.17 16.61
C LYS A 153 -12.53 -25.68 15.49
N THR A 154 -11.95 -25.18 14.41
CA THR A 154 -12.64 -25.12 13.12
C THR A 154 -12.68 -26.55 12.57
N PRO A 155 -13.84 -27.05 12.12
CA PRO A 155 -13.88 -28.31 11.38
C PRO A 155 -13.18 -28.04 10.04
N HIS A 156 -11.95 -28.54 9.90
CA HIS A 156 -11.21 -28.45 8.64
C HIS A 156 -11.58 -29.62 7.73
N LEU A 157 -11.65 -29.30 6.43
CA LEU A 157 -11.85 -30.13 5.24
C LEU A 157 -10.79 -31.25 5.08
N THR A 158 -10.60 -32.11 6.07
CA THR A 158 -9.70 -33.28 5.97
C THR A 158 -10.35 -34.53 6.54
N ASP A 159 -11.57 -34.88 6.10
CA ASP A 159 -12.17 -36.18 6.39
C ASP A 159 -12.31 -37.09 5.15
N ASP A 160 -12.05 -36.59 3.94
CA ASP A 160 -12.36 -37.33 2.69
C ASP A 160 -11.21 -38.19 2.10
N ILE A 161 -10.08 -38.39 2.80
CA ILE A 161 -8.97 -39.25 2.28
C ILE A 161 -8.65 -40.45 3.21
N ALA A 162 -9.42 -40.68 4.29
CA ALA A 162 -9.10 -41.75 5.24
C ALA A 162 -9.94 -43.04 5.12
N ASN A 163 -10.88 -43.15 4.17
CA ASN A 163 -11.70 -44.37 3.99
C ASN A 163 -11.64 -44.91 2.55
N ALA A 164 -10.48 -45.45 2.17
CA ALA A 164 -10.38 -46.42 1.07
C ALA A 164 -9.41 -47.53 1.51
N THR A 165 -9.92 -48.48 2.28
CA THR A 165 -9.27 -49.77 2.51
C THR A 165 -9.79 -50.75 1.44
N PRO A 166 -8.91 -51.55 0.79
CA PRO A 166 -9.33 -52.50 -0.23
C PRO A 166 -9.95 -53.74 0.40
N GLY A 167 -11.06 -54.20 -0.18
CA GLY A 167 -11.59 -55.56 -0.05
C GLY A 167 -11.34 -56.34 -1.32
#